data_AF-A0A855SEK2-F1
#
_entry.id   AF-A0A855SEK2-F1
#
_cell.length_a   1.000
_cell.length_b   1.000
_cell.length_c   1.000
_cell.angle_alpha   90.00
_cell.angle_beta   90.00
_cell.angle_gamma   90.00
#
_symmetry.space_group_name_H-M   'P 1'
#
loop_
_entity.id
_entity.type
_entity.pdbx_description
1 polymer ?
#
loop_
_entity_poly.entity_id
_entity_poly.type
_entity_poly.pdbx_seq_one_letter_code
_entity_poly.pdbx_strand_id
1 'polypeptide(L)'
;MIPQIKEAPKAPPAAESIAQARQLFKANSQGGLIYDNLPKRTKAMICFGARLSQAHIDMKLSDMDEVSRAKVYRLVNEFYHDVKPLITVPLSKFK
;
A
#
# COMPACT_ATOMS: atom_id res chain seq x y z
N MET A 1 36.31 2.57 -47.33
CA MET A 1 35.83 2.88 -45.96
C MET A 1 34.39 2.41 -45.85
N ILE A 2 34.14 1.32 -45.14
CA ILE A 2 32.78 0.83 -44.85
C ILE A 2 32.45 1.33 -43.44
N PRO A 3 31.33 2.03 -43.21
CA PRO A 3 30.99 2.51 -41.88
C PRO A 3 30.59 1.34 -40.98
N GLN A 4 31.24 1.23 -39.82
CA GLN A 4 30.88 0.27 -38.78
C GLN A 4 29.51 0.63 -38.21
N ILE A 5 28.54 -0.27 -38.39
CA ILE A 5 27.24 -0.18 -37.75
C ILE A 5 27.47 -0.48 -36.26
N LYS A 6 27.33 0.55 -35.42
CA LYS A 6 27.37 0.40 -33.96
C LYS A 6 26.20 -0.50 -33.56
N GLU A 7 26.51 -1.66 -32.98
CA GLU A 7 25.50 -2.53 -32.37
C GLU A 7 24.70 -1.74 -31.34
N ALA A 8 23.38 -1.73 -31.50
CA ALA A 8 22.47 -1.14 -30.52
C ALA A 8 22.61 -1.90 -29.19
N PRO A 9 22.52 -1.22 -28.03
CA PRO A 9 22.65 -1.87 -26.74
C PRO A 9 21.65 -3.02 -26.63
N LYS A 10 22.17 -4.23 -26.43
CA LYS A 10 21.42 -5.47 -26.26
C LYS A 10 20.35 -5.23 -25.18
N ALA A 11 19.09 -5.20 -25.59
CA ALA A 11 17.97 -5.06 -24.66
C ALA A 11 18.13 -6.10 -23.54
N PRO A 12 17.95 -5.72 -22.25
CA PRO A 12 18.07 -6.66 -21.16
C PRO A 12 17.13 -7.85 -21.41
N PRO A 13 17.55 -9.09 -21.05
CA PRO A 13 16.72 -10.27 -21.20
C PRO A 13 15.31 -10.00 -20.67
N ALA A 14 14.26 -10.37 -21.40
CA ALA A 14 12.87 -10.10 -21.00
C ALA A 14 12.56 -10.57 -19.57
N ALA A 15 13.25 -11.61 -19.09
CA ALA A 15 13.19 -12.10 -17.71
C ALA A 15 13.66 -11.06 -16.67
N GLU A 16 14.70 -10.28 -16.97
CA GLU A 16 15.19 -9.20 -16.10
C GLU A 16 14.24 -8.01 -16.12
N SER A 17 13.68 -7.65 -17.27
CA SER A 17 12.65 -6.62 -17.39
C SER A 17 11.37 -7.00 -16.65
N ILE A 18 10.97 -8.27 -16.69
CA ILE A 18 9.81 -8.79 -15.94
C ILE A 18 10.13 -8.88 -14.44
N ALA A 19 11.34 -9.25 -14.03
CA ALA A 19 11.74 -9.25 -12.63
C ALA A 19 11.79 -7.83 -12.04
N GLN A 20 12.32 -6.86 -12.79
CA GLN A 20 12.31 -5.44 -12.44
C GLN A 20 10.90 -4.85 -12.44
N ALA A 21 10.07 -5.18 -13.44
CA ALA A 21 8.66 -4.81 -13.45
C ALA A 21 7.92 -5.42 -12.26
N ARG A 22 8.14 -6.71 -11.97
CA ARG A 22 7.58 -7.37 -10.78
C ARG A 22 8.11 -6.75 -9.49
N GLN A 23 9.36 -6.29 -9.42
CA GLN A 23 9.85 -5.51 -8.29
C GLN A 23 9.15 -4.15 -8.21
N LEU A 24 8.94 -3.45 -9.32
CA LEU A 24 8.20 -2.16 -9.38
C LEU A 24 6.73 -2.32 -9.00
N PHE A 25 6.07 -3.42 -9.42
CA PHE A 25 4.66 -3.71 -9.13
C PHE A 25 4.45 -4.40 -7.78
N LYS A 26 5.43 -5.16 -7.26
CA LYS A 26 5.47 -5.60 -5.86
C LYS A 26 5.86 -4.46 -4.92
N ALA A 27 6.58 -3.45 -5.41
CA ALA A 27 7.10 -2.39 -4.55
C ALA A 27 5.99 -1.56 -3.93
N ASN A 28 4.82 -1.41 -4.56
CA ASN A 28 3.85 -0.41 -4.13
C ASN A 28 2.48 -0.67 -4.75
N SER A 29 1.65 -1.54 -4.14
CA SER A 29 0.22 -1.50 -4.44
C SER A 29 -0.30 -0.10 -4.08
N GLN A 30 -1.28 0.43 -4.83
CA GLN A 30 -1.84 1.75 -4.52
C GLN A 30 -2.31 1.84 -3.05
N GLY A 31 -2.89 0.74 -2.54
CA GLY A 31 -3.26 0.63 -1.12
C GLY A 31 -2.05 0.65 -0.18
N GLY A 32 -0.95 -0.02 -0.54
CA GLY A 32 0.31 0.02 0.20
C GLY A 32 0.91 1.42 0.26
N LEU A 33 0.99 2.13 -0.87
CA LEU A 33 1.47 3.51 -0.91
C LEU A 33 0.63 4.45 -0.04
N ILE A 34 -0.70 4.33 -0.13
CA ILE A 34 -1.60 5.16 0.68
C ILE A 34 -1.38 4.85 2.16
N TYR A 35 -1.41 3.57 2.53
CA TYR A 35 -1.23 3.13 3.90
C TYR A 35 0.12 3.58 4.47
N ASP A 36 1.21 3.37 3.72
CA ASP A 36 2.57 3.64 4.16
C ASP A 36 2.86 5.13 4.38
N ASN A 37 2.13 6.01 3.69
CA ASN A 37 2.22 7.46 3.86
C ASN A 37 1.27 8.03 4.94
N LEU A 38 0.44 7.20 5.58
CA LEU A 38 -0.41 7.67 6.67
C LEU A 38 0.41 8.14 7.88
N PRO A 39 -0.06 9.17 8.62
CA PRO A 39 0.56 9.55 9.89
C PRO A 39 0.63 8.37 10.85
N LYS A 40 1.71 8.29 11.64
CA LYS A 40 1.93 7.20 12.60
C LYS A 40 0.74 6.99 13.54
N ARG A 41 0.09 8.08 13.99
CA ARG A 41 -1.13 8.02 14.81
C ARG A 41 -2.27 7.31 14.09
N THR A 42 -2.48 7.57 12.81
CA THR A 42 -3.52 6.93 12.00
C THR A 42 -3.21 5.45 11.79
N LYS A 43 -1.95 5.10 11.47
CA LYS A 43 -1.51 3.70 11.41
C LYS A 43 -1.76 2.97 12.73
N ALA A 44 -1.46 3.60 13.86
CA ALA A 44 -1.69 3.04 15.18
C ALA A 44 -3.18 2.74 15.43
N MET A 45 -4.09 3.66 15.09
CA MET A 45 -5.53 3.44 15.22
C MET A 45 -6.02 2.29 14.33
N ILE A 46 -5.54 2.21 13.09
CA ILE A 46 -5.88 1.12 12.17
C ILE A 46 -5.35 -0.21 12.71
N CYS A 47 -4.08 -0.29 13.10
CA CYS A 47 -3.50 -1.51 13.67
C CYS A 47 -4.24 -1.96 14.94
N PHE A 48 -4.57 -1.02 15.83
CA PHE A 48 -5.34 -1.30 17.04
C PHE A 48 -6.73 -1.85 16.72
N GLY A 49 -7.49 -1.17 15.84
CA GLY A 49 -8.83 -1.62 15.42
C GLY A 49 -8.80 -2.99 14.72
N ALA A 50 -7.74 -3.27 13.96
CA ALA A 50 -7.52 -4.53 13.27
C ALA A 50 -6.98 -5.65 14.19
N ARG A 51 -6.81 -5.36 15.50
CA ARG A 51 -6.21 -6.28 16.49
C ARG A 51 -4.82 -6.77 16.07
N LEU A 52 -4.03 -5.86 15.51
CA LEU A 52 -2.62 -6.07 15.17
C LEU A 52 -1.73 -5.54 16.29
N SER A 53 -0.54 -6.11 16.41
CA SER A 53 0.43 -5.71 17.42
C SER A 53 1.10 -4.37 17.07
N GLN A 54 1.74 -3.75 18.07
CA GLN A 54 2.53 -2.53 17.92
C GLN A 54 3.59 -2.64 16.81
N ALA A 55 4.17 -3.83 16.60
CA ALA A 55 5.18 -4.08 15.57
C ALA A 55 4.67 -3.79 14.15
N HIS A 56 3.37 -3.89 13.91
CA HIS A 56 2.76 -3.61 12.61
C HIS A 56 2.66 -2.10 12.31
N ILE A 57 2.75 -1.23 13.33
CA ILE A 57 2.58 0.22 13.15
C ILE A 57 3.71 0.81 12.30
N ASP A 58 4.93 0.31 12.51
CA ASP A 58 6.13 0.76 11.80
C ASP A 58 6.45 -0.12 10.58
N MET A 59 5.63 -1.15 10.31
CA MET A 59 5.77 -2.07 9.18
C MET A 59 5.08 -1.51 7.92
N LYS A 60 5.71 -1.69 6.75
CA LYS A 60 5.04 -1.41 5.48
C LYS A 60 3.91 -2.39 5.23
N LEU A 61 2.86 -1.96 4.55
CA LEU A 61 1.74 -2.87 4.24
C LEU A 61 2.20 -4.08 3.42
N SER A 62 3.20 -3.93 2.54
CA SER A 62 3.78 -5.02 1.74
C SER A 62 4.45 -6.10 2.59
N ASP A 63 4.98 -5.71 3.75
CA ASP A 63 5.79 -6.56 4.62
C ASP A 63 4.94 -7.32 5.65
N MET A 64 3.68 -6.90 5.83
CA MET A 64 2.69 -7.63 6.61
C MET A 64 2.35 -8.97 5.95
N ASP A 65 2.08 -9.99 6.74
CA ASP A 65 1.53 -11.24 6.23
C ASP A 65 0.12 -11.02 5.62
N GLU A 66 -0.35 -12.00 4.84
CA GLU A 66 -1.63 -11.90 4.14
C GLU A 66 -2.83 -11.74 5.09
N VAL A 67 -2.81 -12.40 6.25
CA VAL A 67 -3.89 -12.31 7.26
C VAL A 67 -3.91 -10.91 7.86
N SER A 68 -2.75 -10.35 8.19
CA SER A 68 -2.61 -9.00 8.72
C SER A 68 -3.08 -7.95 7.71
N ARG A 69 -2.72 -8.07 6.44
CA ARG A 69 -3.24 -7.20 5.37
C ARG A 69 -4.76 -7.31 5.22
N ALA A 70 -5.32 -8.52 5.26
CA ALA A 70 -6.76 -8.74 5.17
C ALA A 70 -7.52 -8.07 6.33
N LYS A 71 -6.97 -8.12 7.55
CA LYS A 71 -7.54 -7.42 8.71
C LYS A 71 -7.53 -5.90 8.54
N VAL A 72 -6.44 -5.32 8.04
CA VAL A 72 -6.37 -3.89 7.72
C VAL A 72 -7.42 -3.51 6.68
N TYR A 73 -7.49 -4.26 5.58
CA TYR A 73 -8.48 -4.02 4.52
C TYR A 73 -9.90 -4.06 5.06
N ARG A 74 -10.24 -5.10 5.84
CA ARG A 74 -11.56 -5.28 6.43
C ARG A 74 -11.92 -4.11 7.35
N LEU A 75 -11.03 -3.73 8.25
CA LEU A 75 -11.28 -2.61 9.16
C LEU A 75 -11.51 -1.31 8.39
N VAL A 76 -10.66 -0.97 7.42
CA VAL A 76 -10.80 0.27 6.64
C VAL A 76 -12.14 0.28 5.91
N ASN A 77 -12.54 -0.84 5.34
CA ASN A 77 -13.82 -0.94 4.63
C ASN A 77 -15.02 -0.82 5.58
N GLU A 78 -15.02 -1.54 6.71
CA GLU A 78 -16.06 -1.45 7.74
C GLU A 78 -16.16 -0.01 8.27
N PHE A 79 -15.03 0.61 8.62
CA PHE A 79 -15.00 1.97 9.15
C PHE A 79 -15.52 2.99 8.12
N TYR A 80 -15.15 2.85 6.84
CA TYR A 80 -15.69 3.72 5.80
C TYR A 80 -17.20 3.57 5.66
N HIS A 81 -17.73 2.35 5.68
CA HIS A 81 -19.18 2.14 5.56
C HIS A 81 -19.95 2.67 6.77
N ASP A 82 -19.47 2.41 7.98
CA ASP A 82 -20.18 2.73 9.22
C ASP A 82 -20.03 4.21 9.63
N VAL A 83 -18.87 4.82 9.35
CA VAL A 83 -18.58 6.20 9.76
C VAL A 83 -18.94 7.22 8.71
N LYS A 84 -18.98 6.86 7.42
CA LYS A 84 -19.35 7.80 6.35
C LYS A 84 -20.66 8.57 6.61
N PRO A 85 -21.75 7.96 7.13
CA PRO A 85 -22.96 8.70 7.47
C PRO A 85 -22.76 9.75 8.57
N LEU A 86 -21.81 9.54 9.49
CA LEU A 86 -21.53 10.48 10.58
C LEU A 86 -20.75 11.72 10.09
N ILE A 87 -19.97 11.60 9.01
CA ILE A 87 -19.16 12.70 8.47
C ILE A 87 -20.04 13.86 7.97
N THR A 88 -21.28 13.58 7.56
CA THR A 88 -22.22 14.59 7.06
C THR A 88 -23.13 15.17 8.15
N VAL A 89 -23.05 14.65 9.38
CA VAL A 89 -23.83 15.15 10.50
C VAL A 89 -23.17 16.45 11.01
N PRO A 90 -23.91 17.55 11.17
CA PRO A 90 -23.34 18.77 11.73
C PRO A 90 -23.07 18.62 13.23
N LEU A 91 -22.03 19.28 13.74
CA LEU A 91 -21.64 19.19 15.17
C LEU A 91 -22.80 19.50 16.13
N SER A 92 -23.73 20.40 15.77
CA SER A 92 -24.92 20.72 16.57
C SER A 92 -25.85 19.54 16.82
N LYS A 93 -25.68 18.44 16.07
CA LYS A 93 -26.44 17.18 16.18
C LYS A 93 -25.64 16.06 16.86
N PHE A 94 -24.37 16.29 17.20
CA PHE A 94 -23.57 15.40 18.06
C PHE A 94 -23.81 15.81 19.52
N LYS A 95 -24.71 15.11 20.21
CA LYS A 95 -25.06 15.35 21.62
C LYS A 95 -24.78 14.12 22.45
#